data_AF-A0A3A9YFF3-F1
#
_entry.id   AF-A0A3A9YFF3-F1
#
_cell.length_a   1.000
_cell.length_b   1.000
_cell.length_c   1.000
_cell.angle_alpha   90.00
_cell.angle_beta   90.00
_cell.angle_gamma   90.00
#
_symmetry.space_group_name_H-M   'P 1'
#
loop_
_entity.id
_entity.type
_entity.pdbx_description
1 polymer ?
#
loop_
_entity_poly.entity_id
_entity_poly.type
_entity_poly.pdbx_seq_one_letter_code
_entity_poly.pdbx_strand_id
1 'polypeptide(L)'
;MSTEIASNNPGRAINTYDLLEEIIEATGMDRREAHESIHVLLDQLVDIDGHEAVILSTRPMRPELLVRNEGDVDIYWWIEISDDAADAIRMQLIGSERASS
;
A
#
# COMPACT_ATOMS: atom_id res chain seq x y z
N MET A 1 3.79 13.10 10.52
CA MET A 1 2.92 13.05 9.32
C MET A 1 2.41 11.61 9.23
N SER A 2 1.65 11.27 8.20
CA SER A 2 1.20 9.91 7.92
C SER A 2 1.06 9.75 6.42
N THR A 3 1.06 8.51 5.93
CA THR A 3 0.93 8.18 4.51
C THR A 3 -0.32 7.34 4.28
N GLU A 4 -1.17 7.72 3.32
CA GLU A 4 -2.32 6.89 2.91
C GLU A 4 -1.89 5.91 1.80
N ILE A 5 -2.24 4.64 1.97
CA ILE A 5 -2.12 3.61 0.93
C ILE A 5 -3.47 2.95 0.67
N ALA A 6 -3.65 2.38 -0.51
CA ALA A 6 -4.82 1.58 -0.82
C ALA A 6 -4.67 0.15 -0.28
N SER A 7 -5.75 -0.47 0.22
CA SER A 7 -5.78 -1.88 0.62
C SER A 7 -5.45 -2.83 -0.53
N ASN A 8 -4.73 -3.93 -0.23
CA ASN A 8 -4.43 -4.97 -1.21
C ASN A 8 -5.68 -5.81 -1.52
N ASN A 9 -6.19 -5.73 -2.75
CA ASN A 9 -7.26 -6.61 -3.20
C ASN A 9 -6.92 -7.22 -4.58
N PRO A 10 -6.36 -8.44 -4.59
CA PRO A 10 -5.87 -9.06 -5.83
C PRO A 10 -7.02 -9.28 -6.82
N GLY A 11 -6.81 -8.87 -8.08
CA GLY A 11 -7.79 -9.02 -9.16
C GLY A 11 -8.64 -7.78 -9.46
N ARG A 12 -8.39 -6.66 -8.77
CA ARG A 12 -9.07 -5.38 -8.99
C ARG A 12 -8.11 -4.30 -9.48
N ALA A 13 -8.67 -3.15 -9.87
CA ALA A 13 -7.88 -1.98 -10.21
C ALA A 13 -7.19 -1.44 -8.96
N ILE A 14 -5.89 -1.20 -9.05
CA ILE A 14 -5.09 -0.62 -7.96
C ILE A 14 -5.27 0.89 -8.00
N ASN A 15 -5.83 1.45 -6.93
CA ASN A 15 -5.89 2.90 -6.78
C ASN A 15 -4.49 3.46 -6.61
N THR A 16 -4.21 4.56 -7.32
CA THR A 16 -2.97 5.33 -7.15
C THR A 16 -2.94 5.97 -5.76
N TYR A 17 -1.74 6.05 -5.18
CA TYR A 17 -1.41 6.81 -3.98
C TYR A 17 0.06 7.24 -4.04
N ASP A 18 0.43 8.28 -3.31
CA ASP A 18 1.72 8.96 -3.45
C ASP A 18 2.92 8.00 -3.32
N LEU A 19 2.90 7.12 -2.30
CA LEU A 19 3.97 6.15 -2.08
C LEU A 19 4.12 5.14 -3.24
N LEU A 20 3.02 4.79 -3.91
CA LEU A 20 3.06 3.89 -5.06
C LEU A 20 3.69 4.56 -6.27
N GLU A 21 3.34 5.81 -6.54
CA GLU A 21 3.94 6.57 -7.65
C GLU A 21 5.43 6.79 -7.40
N GLU A 22 5.80 7.16 -6.18
CA GLU A 22 7.20 7.34 -5.77
C GLU A 22 8.03 6.07 -6.04
N ILE A 23 7.52 4.90 -5.64
CA ILE A 23 8.23 3.63 -5.84
C ILE A 23 8.31 3.29 -7.34
N ILE A 24 7.22 3.41 -8.09
CA ILE A 24 7.22 3.14 -9.55
C ILE A 24 8.21 4.05 -10.26
N GLU A 25 8.24 5.34 -9.95
CA GLU A 25 9.15 6.31 -10.55
C GLU A 25 10.62 6.01 -10.20
N ALA A 26 10.88 5.56 -8.98
CA ALA A 26 12.24 5.30 -8.50
C ALA A 26 12.82 3.96 -8.96
N THR A 27 12.00 2.92 -9.10
CA THR A 27 12.46 1.53 -9.40
C THR A 27 12.07 1.06 -10.80
N GLY A 28 11.11 1.71 -11.46
CA GLY A 28 10.57 1.25 -12.74
C GLY A 28 9.68 0.00 -12.65
N MET A 29 9.35 -0.47 -11.44
CA MET A 29 8.43 -1.59 -11.22
C MET A 29 7.07 -1.31 -11.86
N ASP A 30 6.38 -2.37 -12.29
CA ASP A 30 5.00 -2.22 -12.71
C ASP A 30 4.09 -1.91 -11.50
N ARG A 31 2.94 -1.28 -11.76
CA ARG A 31 2.02 -0.84 -10.69
C ARG A 31 1.58 -1.96 -9.77
N ARG A 32 1.36 -3.17 -10.29
CA ARG A 32 0.92 -4.31 -9.49
C ARG A 32 2.06 -4.83 -8.64
N GLU A 33 3.22 -5.01 -9.24
CA GLU A 33 4.44 -5.44 -8.54
C GLU A 33 4.80 -4.48 -7.39
N ALA A 34 4.79 -3.18 -7.64
CA ALA A 34 5.08 -2.18 -6.63
C ALA A 34 4.03 -2.20 -5.50
N HIS A 35 2.75 -2.28 -5.84
CA HIS A 35 1.67 -2.34 -4.86
C HIS A 35 1.75 -3.60 -3.97
N GLU A 36 1.95 -4.77 -4.58
CA GLU A 36 2.09 -6.04 -3.84
C GLU A 36 3.33 -6.02 -2.95
N SER A 37 4.45 -5.47 -3.44
CA SER A 37 5.69 -5.34 -2.66
C SER A 37 5.53 -4.42 -1.44
N ILE A 38 4.82 -3.29 -1.59
CA ILE A 38 4.48 -2.39 -0.48
C ILE A 38 3.69 -3.14 0.60
N HIS A 39 2.70 -3.95 0.21
CA HIS A 39 1.87 -4.70 1.16
C HIS A 39 2.62 -5.85 1.82
N VAL A 40 3.49 -6.56 1.10
CA VAL A 40 4.37 -7.59 1.69
C VAL A 40 5.26 -6.98 2.77
N LEU A 41 5.84 -5.80 2.51
CA LEU A 41 6.67 -5.12 3.51
C LEU A 41 5.84 -4.56 4.67
N LEU A 42 4.65 -4.06 4.40
CA LEU A 42 3.74 -3.59 5.44
C LEU A 42 3.36 -4.73 6.40
N ASP A 43 3.03 -5.91 5.89
CA ASP A 43 2.72 -7.10 6.70
C ASP A 43 3.93 -7.48 7.57
N GLN A 44 5.15 -7.44 7.02
CA GLN A 44 6.37 -7.69 7.78
C GLN A 44 6.59 -6.67 8.90
N LEU A 45 6.34 -5.38 8.63
CA LEU A 45 6.44 -4.33 9.65
C LEU A 45 5.39 -4.53 10.75
N VAL A 46 4.15 -4.88 10.39
CA VAL A 46 3.10 -5.21 11.37
C VAL A 46 3.51 -6.39 12.25
N ASP A 47 4.14 -7.41 11.67
CA ASP A 47 4.63 -8.58 12.42
C ASP A 47 5.78 -8.25 13.38
N ILE A 48 6.63 -7.27 13.03
CA ILE A 48 7.82 -6.88 13.83
C ILE A 48 7.48 -5.83 14.89
N ASP A 49 6.88 -4.72 14.47
CA ASP A 49 6.65 -3.52 15.30
C ASP A 49 5.27 -3.51 15.95
N GLY A 50 4.34 -4.32 15.43
CA GLY A 50 2.96 -4.41 15.89
C GLY A 50 2.01 -3.50 15.13
N HIS A 51 0.76 -3.97 14.98
CA HIS A 51 -0.26 -3.31 14.18
C HIS A 51 -0.49 -1.84 14.57
N GLU A 52 -0.56 -1.51 15.87
CA GLU A 52 -0.87 -0.14 16.33
C GLU A 52 0.27 0.87 16.07
N ALA A 53 1.51 0.40 15.89
CA ALA A 53 2.65 1.27 15.55
C ALA A 53 2.73 1.55 14.04
N VAL A 54 2.20 0.63 13.22
CA VAL A 54 2.31 0.66 11.76
C VAL A 54 1.05 1.23 11.11
N ILE A 55 -0.14 0.75 11.49
CA ILE A 55 -1.43 1.15 10.93
C ILE A 55 -2.13 2.08 11.92
N LEU A 56 -2.23 3.36 11.55
CA LEU A 56 -2.81 4.41 12.39
C LEU A 56 -4.33 4.44 12.28
N SER A 57 -4.87 4.27 11.07
CA SER A 57 -6.32 4.25 10.84
C SER A 57 -6.68 3.54 9.54
N THR A 58 -7.95 3.15 9.42
CA THR A 58 -8.51 2.64 8.17
C THR A 58 -9.83 3.33 7.88
N ARG A 59 -10.06 3.67 6.60
CA ARG A 59 -11.26 4.36 6.13
C ARG A 59 -11.79 3.66 4.89
N PRO A 60 -13.09 3.32 4.81
CA PRO A 60 -13.60 2.68 3.62
C PRO A 60 -13.52 3.67 2.45
N MET A 61 -12.98 3.22 1.32
CA MET A 61 -13.19 3.91 0.06
C MET A 61 -14.65 3.72 -0.29
N ARG A 62 -15.37 4.80 -0.62
CA ARG A 62 -16.75 4.67 -1.06
C ARG A 62 -16.73 3.83 -2.35
N PRO A 63 -17.29 2.62 -2.37
CA PRO A 63 -17.30 1.84 -3.60
C PRO A 63 -18.17 2.59 -4.61
N GLU A 64 -17.70 2.72 -5.84
CA GLU A 64 -18.65 2.89 -6.95
C GLU A 64 -19.51 1.63 -6.94
N LEU A 65 -20.78 1.78 -6.57
CA LEU A 65 -21.72 0.66 -6.57
C LEU A 65 -21.69 0.04 -7.97
N LEU A 66 -21.17 -1.18 -8.06
CA LEU A 66 -21.36 -1.99 -9.26
C LEU A 66 -22.86 -2.09 -9.45
N VAL A 67 -23.34 -1.62 -10.61
CA VAL A 67 -24.77 -1.54 -10.97
C VAL A 67 -25.52 -2.89 -10.82
N ARG A 68 -24.81 -4.00 -10.57
CA ARG A 68 -25.34 -5.36 -10.42
C ARG A 68 -24.54 -6.24 -9.45
N ASN A 69 -24.34 -5.86 -8.19
CA ASN A 69 -23.99 -6.84 -7.15
C ASN A 69 -24.43 -6.38 -5.75
N GLU A 70 -25.70 -6.63 -5.40
CA GLU A 70 -26.31 -6.19 -4.12
C GLU A 70 -25.81 -6.97 -2.88
N GLY A 71 -25.06 -8.06 -3.06
CA GLY A 71 -24.64 -8.94 -1.96
C GLY A 71 -23.14 -8.99 -1.67
N ASP A 72 -22.31 -8.41 -2.54
CA ASP A 72 -20.84 -8.55 -2.49
C ASP A 72 -20.20 -7.16 -2.56
N VAL A 73 -20.21 -6.47 -1.43
CA VAL A 73 -19.53 -5.18 -1.29
C VAL A 73 -18.09 -5.51 -0.93
N ASP A 74 -17.24 -5.69 -1.95
CA ASP A 74 -15.79 -5.60 -1.77
C ASP A 74 -15.50 -4.21 -1.17
N ILE A 75 -15.35 -4.12 0.15
CA ILE A 75 -15.04 -2.85 0.81
C ILE A 75 -13.55 -2.61 0.61
N TYR A 76 -13.23 -1.65 -0.26
CA TYR A 76 -11.88 -1.12 -0.40
C TYR A 76 -11.59 -0.19 0.78
N TRP A 77 -10.34 -0.15 1.23
CA TRP A 77 -9.95 0.70 2.35
C TRP A 77 -8.77 1.58 1.99
N TRP A 78 -8.84 2.85 2.37
CA TRP A 78 -7.65 3.65 2.62
C TRP A 78 -7.07 3.23 3.97
N ILE A 79 -5.78 2.96 3.98
CA ILE A 79 -5.01 2.57 5.15
C ILE A 79 -4.03 3.70 5.41
N GLU A 80 -4.14 4.34 6.57
CA GLU A 80 -3.18 5.33 7.03
C GLU A 80 -2.07 4.62 7.79
N ILE A 81 -0.84 4.72 7.28
CA ILE A 81 0.35 4.13 7.89
C ILE A 81 1.21 5.23 8.51
N SER A 82 2.00 4.87 9.53
CA SER A 82 2.97 5.77 10.13
C SER A 82 4.07 6.16 9.13
N ASP A 83 4.66 7.34 9.33
CA ASP A 83 5.78 7.79 8.49
C ASP A 83 6.98 6.85 8.59
N ASP A 84 7.26 6.33 9.79
CA ASP A 84 8.36 5.38 10.01
C ASP A 84 8.17 4.11 9.17
N ALA A 85 6.93 3.62 9.05
CA ALA A 85 6.61 2.49 8.19
C ALA A 85 6.77 2.85 6.70
N ALA A 86 6.30 4.02 6.28
CA ALA A 86 6.46 4.50 4.90
C ALA A 86 7.95 4.64 4.51
N ASP A 87 8.77 5.21 5.40
CA ASP A 87 10.21 5.38 5.20
C ASP A 87 10.95 4.05 5.19
N ALA A 88 10.56 3.10 6.05
CA ALA A 88 11.11 1.74 6.00
C ALA A 88 10.82 1.07 4.64
N ILE A 89 9.61 1.21 4.12
CA ILE A 89 9.23 0.70 2.80
C ILE A 89 10.07 1.35 1.69
N ARG A 90 10.22 2.68 1.70
CA ARG A 90 11.09 3.40 0.76
C ARG A 90 12.52 2.90 0.82
N MET A 91 13.09 2.78 2.01
CA MET A 91 14.48 2.34 2.20
C MET A 91 14.68 0.92 1.67
N GLN A 92 13.72 0.02 1.85
CA GLN A 92 13.83 -1.35 1.35
C GLN A 92 13.66 -1.44 -0.17
N LEU A 93 12.66 -0.77 -0.75
CA LEU A 93 12.36 -0.91 -2.19
C LEU A 93 13.27 -0.05 -3.07
N ILE A 94 13.54 1.19 -2.67
CA ILE A 94 14.36 2.13 -3.45
C ILE A 94 15.85 1.98 -3.08
N GLY A 95 16.15 1.73 -1.81
CA GLY A 95 17.53 1.59 -1.35
C GLY A 95 18.22 0.31 -1.84
N SER A 96 17.46 -0.77 -2.07
CA SER A 96 18.00 -2.05 -2.56
C SER A 96 18.53 -1.98 -4.00
N GLU A 97 17.92 -1.16 -4.86
CA GLU A 97 18.37 -0.94 -6.24
C GLU A 97 19.73 -0.21 -6.31
N ARG A 98 19.97 0.75 -5.39
CA ARG A 98 21.21 1.54 -5.37
C ARG A 98 22.45 0.75 -4.93
N ALA A 99 22.28 -0.39 -4.26
CA ALA A 99 23.40 -1.24 -3.85
C ALA A 99 23.88 -2.20 -4.96
N SER A 100 23.12 -2.32 -6.05
CA SER A 100 23.37 -3.28 -7.13
C SER A 100 23.87 -2.65 -8.44
N SER A 101 24.16 -1.33 -8.44
CA SER A 101 24.66 -0.56 -9.61
C SER A 101 26.12 -0.11 -9.47
#